data_AF-A0A959QCW3-F1
#
_entry.id   AF-A0A959QCW3-F1
#
_cell.length_a   1.000
_cell.length_b   1.000
_cell.length_c   1.000
_cell.angle_alpha   90.00
_cell.angle_beta   90.00
_cell.angle_gamma   90.00
#
_symmetry.space_group_name_H-M   'P 1'
#
loop_
_entity.id
_entity.type
_entity.pdbx_description
1 polymer ?
#
loop_
_entity_poly.entity_id
_entity_poly.type
_entity_poly.pdbx_seq_one_letter_code
_entity_poly.pdbx_strand_id
1 'polypeptide(L)'
;MQTKRINLWSSPRNISTALMYSFAQRPDTTVVDEPLYAHYLRQGLASEEHPGEAEILAAQENDGGKVAQNVLLGSYRSPIVVFKQMTHHLVNLDRSFLADMEHVLLIRDPRRIIHSFAQVIDRPRMEDIGVRAQLELFVELQERGRVAAVLDARQLLLDPRGVLKQLCARLGIPFYPAMLSWKPGARPEDGVWARHWYSA
;
A
#
# COMPACT_ATOMS: atom_id res chain seq x y z
N MET A 1 21.34 -13.43 -0.53
CA MET A 1 20.13 -13.65 -1.36
C MET A 1 19.54 -12.30 -1.67
N GLN A 2 19.12 -12.05 -2.90
CA GLN A 2 18.47 -10.78 -3.27
C GLN A 2 17.04 -10.78 -2.71
N THR A 3 16.71 -9.81 -1.84
CA THR A 3 15.36 -9.64 -1.29
C THR A 3 14.36 -9.32 -2.40
N LYS A 4 13.27 -10.09 -2.49
CA LYS A 4 12.15 -9.80 -3.39
C LYS A 4 11.30 -8.68 -2.81
N ARG A 5 11.05 -7.64 -3.60
CA ARG A 5 10.35 -6.42 -3.18
C ARG A 5 9.03 -6.29 -3.93
N ILE A 6 7.93 -6.21 -3.20
CA ILE A 6 6.58 -6.16 -3.77
C ILE A 6 5.90 -4.89 -3.29
N ASN A 7 5.42 -4.06 -4.21
CA ASN A 7 4.53 -2.95 -3.87
C ASN A 7 3.08 -3.36 -4.08
N LEU A 8 2.24 -3.16 -3.06
CA LEU A 8 0.79 -3.25 -3.14
C LEU A 8 0.24 -1.83 -3.28
N TRP A 9 0.01 -1.40 -4.52
CA TRP A 9 -0.51 -0.08 -4.84
C TRP A 9 -2.04 -0.04 -4.77
N SER A 10 -2.57 0.97 -4.10
CA SER A 10 -4.00 1.22 -4.04
C SER A 10 -4.33 2.71 -3.99
N SER A 11 -5.54 3.07 -4.41
CA SER A 11 -6.21 4.26 -3.90
C SER A 11 -6.68 4.05 -2.45
N PRO A 12 -7.00 5.11 -1.69
CA PRO A 12 -7.71 4.97 -0.42
C PRO A 12 -8.98 4.12 -0.51
N ARG A 13 -9.40 3.59 0.63
CA ARG A 13 -10.66 2.83 0.80
C ARG A 13 -10.73 1.56 -0.05
N ASN A 14 -9.60 0.88 -0.24
CA ASN A 14 -9.50 -0.24 -1.16
C ASN A 14 -9.01 -1.54 -0.47
N ILE A 15 -9.35 -1.73 0.82
CA ILE A 15 -8.97 -2.90 1.64
C ILE A 15 -7.47 -3.26 1.64
N SER A 16 -6.59 -2.33 1.25
CA SER A 16 -5.15 -2.58 1.14
C SER A 16 -4.49 -2.91 2.47
N THR A 17 -4.99 -2.36 3.59
CA THR A 17 -4.55 -2.75 4.94
C THR A 17 -4.85 -4.23 5.23
N ALA A 18 -6.02 -4.74 4.84
CA ALA A 18 -6.35 -6.16 5.03
C ALA A 18 -5.46 -7.07 4.16
N LEU A 19 -5.13 -6.64 2.93
CA LEU A 19 -4.18 -7.35 2.09
C LEU A 19 -2.76 -7.30 2.69
N MET A 20 -2.32 -6.18 3.26
CA MET A 20 -1.06 -6.09 3.99
C MET A 20 -1.02 -7.05 5.17
N TYR A 21 -2.08 -7.09 6.01
CA TYR A 21 -2.15 -8.04 7.12
C TYR A 21 -2.10 -9.49 6.66
N SER A 22 -2.71 -9.81 5.52
CA SER A 22 -2.62 -11.13 4.90
C SER A 22 -1.16 -11.52 4.63
N PHE A 23 -0.37 -10.63 4.02
CA PHE A 23 1.07 -10.84 3.80
C PHE A 23 1.88 -10.87 5.10
N ALA A 24 1.48 -10.10 6.13
CA ALA A 24 2.11 -10.11 7.44
C ALA A 24 2.00 -11.45 8.17
N GLN A 25 1.07 -12.34 7.77
CA GLN A 25 0.97 -13.69 8.34
C GLN A 25 1.98 -14.69 7.76
N ARG A 26 2.78 -14.29 6.77
CA ARG A 26 3.77 -15.17 6.16
C ARG A 26 5.06 -15.16 6.98
N PRO A 27 5.67 -16.33 7.27
CA PRO A 27 6.90 -16.40 8.07
C PRO A 27 8.15 -15.86 7.34
N ASP A 28 8.06 -15.68 6.02
CA ASP A 28 9.16 -15.28 5.13
C ASP A 28 9.10 -13.80 4.69
N THR A 29 8.17 -13.02 5.27
CA THR A 29 7.82 -11.70 4.75
C THR A 29 7.88 -10.62 5.83
N THR A 30 8.52 -9.50 5.52
CA THR A 30 8.33 -8.24 6.26
C THR A 30 7.33 -7.38 5.51
N VAL A 31 6.43 -6.71 6.23
CA VAL A 31 5.53 -5.71 5.64
C VAL A 31 5.87 -4.31 6.15
N VAL A 32 5.63 -3.31 5.32
CA VAL A 32 5.81 -1.89 5.67
C VAL A 32 4.57 -1.12 5.23
N ASP A 33 3.96 -0.41 6.18
CA ASP A 33 2.75 0.39 5.95
C ASP A 33 3.13 1.79 5.46
N GLU A 34 2.68 2.13 4.25
CA GLU A 34 2.71 3.46 3.64
C GLU A 34 4.02 4.26 3.89
N PRO A 35 5.18 3.76 3.44
CA PRO A 35 6.49 4.36 3.74
C PRO A 35 6.68 5.77 3.16
N LEU A 36 5.86 6.18 2.18
CA LEU A 36 5.92 7.49 1.52
C LEU A 36 4.90 8.50 2.09
N TYR A 37 4.22 8.19 3.19
CA TYR A 37 3.12 9.02 3.69
C TYR A 37 3.62 10.38 4.21
N ALA A 38 4.63 10.40 5.08
CA ALA A 38 5.18 11.67 5.57
C ALA A 38 5.74 12.54 4.44
N HIS A 39 6.38 11.94 3.43
CA HIS A 39 6.81 12.66 2.23
C HIS A 39 5.63 13.35 1.52
N TYR A 40 4.52 12.63 1.32
CA TYR A 40 3.30 13.18 0.73
C TYR A 40 2.73 14.36 1.52
N LEU A 41 2.57 14.19 2.84
CA LEU A 41 2.03 15.24 3.71
C LEU A 41 2.90 16.50 3.66
N ARG A 42 4.23 16.32 3.66
CA ARG A 42 5.18 17.44 3.59
C ARG A 42 5.13 18.23 2.29
N GLN A 43 4.55 17.69 1.22
CA GLN A 43 4.31 18.44 -0.02
C GLN A 43 3.18 19.49 0.14
N GLY A 44 2.42 19.49 1.25
CA GLY A 44 1.27 20.38 1.43
C GLY A 44 0.11 20.06 0.48
N LEU A 45 0.06 18.82 -0.03
CA LEU A 45 -0.92 18.38 -1.01
C LEU A 45 -2.13 17.70 -0.37
N ALA A 46 -2.14 17.46 0.93
CA ALA A 46 -3.31 16.93 1.64
C ALA A 46 -4.39 18.01 1.86
N SER A 47 -5.58 17.60 2.29
CA SER A 47 -6.61 18.52 2.79
C SER A 47 -6.10 19.28 4.02
N GLU A 48 -6.57 20.53 4.23
CA GLU A 48 -6.09 21.45 5.28
C GLU A 48 -6.12 20.87 6.71
N GLU A 49 -6.94 19.85 6.98
CA GLU A 49 -7.04 19.16 8.27
C GLU A 49 -6.83 17.64 8.12
N HIS A 50 -5.65 17.21 7.66
CA HIS A 50 -5.36 15.78 7.56
C HIS A 50 -5.22 15.14 8.96
N PRO A 51 -6.04 14.13 9.33
CA PRO A 51 -5.96 13.52 10.65
C PRO A 51 -4.60 12.86 10.90
N GLY A 52 -4.01 13.14 12.07
CA GLY A 52 -2.74 12.52 12.50
C GLY A 52 -1.50 13.01 11.75
N GLU A 53 -1.59 14.10 11.00
CA GLU A 53 -0.48 14.62 10.18
C GLU A 53 0.80 14.84 11.00
N ALA A 54 0.70 15.53 12.13
CA ALA A 54 1.85 15.84 12.98
C ALA A 54 2.55 14.56 13.47
N GLU A 55 1.78 13.54 13.85
CA GLU A 55 2.32 12.27 14.31
C GLU A 55 2.95 11.44 13.18
N ILE A 56 2.37 11.48 11.98
CA ILE A 56 2.95 10.82 10.79
C ILE A 56 4.29 11.47 10.42
N LEU A 57 4.33 12.81 10.35
CA LEU A 57 5.54 13.57 10.02
C LEU A 57 6.66 13.38 11.05
N ALA A 58 6.31 13.14 12.32
CA ALA A 58 7.26 12.85 13.38
C ALA A 58 7.75 11.38 13.36
N ALA A 59 6.90 10.44 12.94
CA ALA A 59 7.19 9.01 13.00
C ALA A 59 7.90 8.45 11.75
N GLN A 60 7.78 9.11 10.59
CA GLN A 60 8.32 8.62 9.31
C GLN A 60 9.36 9.59 8.72
N GLU A 61 10.20 9.06 7.83
CA GLU A 61 11.10 9.88 7.01
C GLU A 61 10.29 10.74 6.04
N ASN A 62 10.65 12.02 6.00
CA ASN A 62 9.93 13.07 5.29
C ASN A 62 10.48 13.31 3.88
N ASP A 63 11.69 12.86 3.61
CA ASP A 63 12.35 12.93 2.31
C ASP A 63 12.09 11.64 1.52
N GLY A 64 11.27 11.73 0.46
CA GLY A 64 10.92 10.58 -0.36
C GLY A 64 12.13 9.91 -1.05
N GLY A 65 13.20 10.66 -1.35
CA GLY A 65 14.43 10.10 -1.91
C GLY A 65 15.15 9.20 -0.89
N LYS A 66 15.22 9.64 0.37
CA LYS A 66 15.72 8.82 1.47
C LYS A 66 14.83 7.61 1.73
N VAL A 67 13.50 7.75 1.64
CA VAL A 67 12.58 6.62 1.74
C VAL A 67 12.87 5.59 0.64
N ALA A 68 13.01 6.04 -0.61
CA ALA A 68 13.32 5.16 -1.74
C ALA A 68 14.63 4.38 -1.52
N GLN A 69 15.70 5.06 -1.10
CA GLN A 69 17.01 4.44 -0.91
C GLN A 69 17.08 3.55 0.33
N ASN A 70 16.61 4.04 1.48
CA ASN A 70 16.86 3.41 2.78
C ASN A 70 15.75 2.44 3.19
N VAL A 71 14.53 2.63 2.68
CA VAL A 71 13.37 1.80 3.01
C VAL A 71 13.03 0.91 1.82
N LEU A 72 12.68 1.46 0.66
CA LEU A 72 12.21 0.65 -0.47
C LEU A 72 13.33 -0.23 -1.05
N LEU A 73 14.52 0.32 -1.23
CA LEU A 73 15.73 -0.39 -1.69
C LEU A 73 16.62 -0.85 -0.53
N GLY A 74 16.20 -0.58 0.71
CA GLY A 74 16.92 -0.94 1.93
C GLY A 74 17.14 -2.43 2.12
N SER A 75 17.95 -2.77 3.13
CA SER A 75 18.24 -4.16 3.50
C SER A 75 17.23 -4.70 4.50
N TYR A 76 16.78 -5.93 4.29
CA TYR A 76 15.86 -6.64 5.18
C TYR A 76 16.36 -8.04 5.49
N ARG A 77 16.04 -8.54 6.69
CA ARG A 77 16.37 -9.92 7.08
C ARG A 77 15.48 -10.95 6.37
N SER A 78 14.23 -10.58 6.10
CA SER A 78 13.27 -11.43 5.40
C SER A 78 13.62 -11.52 3.91
N PRO A 79 13.43 -12.70 3.28
CA PRO A 79 13.65 -12.85 1.85
C PRO A 79 12.63 -12.06 1.00
N ILE A 80 11.46 -11.75 1.54
CA ILE A 80 10.41 -10.98 0.89
C ILE A 80 10.07 -9.75 1.73
N VAL A 81 9.86 -8.61 1.06
CA VAL A 81 9.35 -7.39 1.67
C VAL A 81 8.18 -6.86 0.85
N VAL A 82 7.09 -6.54 1.53
CA VAL A 82 5.86 -6.04 0.93
C VAL A 82 5.57 -4.64 1.45
N PHE A 83 5.45 -3.68 0.55
CA PHE A 83 5.12 -2.30 0.86
C PHE A 83 3.66 -2.07 0.51
N LYS A 84 2.82 -1.74 1.49
CA LYS A 84 1.48 -1.24 1.21
C LYS A 84 1.61 0.24 0.88
N GLN A 85 1.13 0.62 -0.30
CA GLN A 85 1.36 1.93 -0.87
C GLN A 85 0.06 2.59 -1.29
N MET A 86 0.03 3.91 -1.13
CA MET A 86 -0.98 4.76 -1.75
C MET A 86 -0.40 5.42 -2.99
N THR A 87 -1.10 5.33 -4.12
CA THR A 87 -0.60 5.82 -5.42
C THR A 87 -0.36 7.33 -5.43
N HIS A 88 -1.19 8.08 -4.71
CA HIS A 88 -1.04 9.54 -4.58
C HIS A 88 0.13 9.96 -3.68
N HIS A 89 0.83 9.03 -3.01
CA HIS A 89 2.05 9.37 -2.27
C HIS A 89 3.30 9.49 -3.18
N LEU A 90 3.22 9.10 -4.45
CA LEU A 90 4.32 9.19 -5.43
C LEU A 90 4.52 10.60 -6.03
N VAL A 91 4.20 11.64 -5.26
CA VAL A 91 4.28 13.04 -5.67
C VAL A 91 5.74 13.53 -5.66
N ASN A 92 6.15 14.26 -6.70
CA ASN A 92 7.46 14.92 -6.79
C ASN A 92 8.66 14.00 -6.46
N LEU A 93 8.61 12.73 -6.85
CA LEU A 93 9.63 11.73 -6.54
C LEU A 93 10.19 11.10 -7.82
N ASP A 94 11.51 10.88 -7.85
CA ASP A 94 12.13 10.03 -8.88
C ASP A 94 11.64 8.58 -8.72
N ARG A 95 11.03 8.06 -9.79
CA ARG A 95 10.40 6.73 -9.83
C ARG A 95 11.33 5.66 -10.42
N SER A 96 12.62 5.93 -10.53
CA SER A 96 13.62 4.96 -10.99
C SER A 96 13.62 3.66 -10.18
N PHE A 97 13.41 3.75 -8.85
CA PHE A 97 13.37 2.60 -7.94
C PHE A 97 12.27 1.57 -8.26
N LEU A 98 11.21 1.96 -8.98
CA LEU A 98 10.15 1.04 -9.40
C LEU A 98 10.69 -0.07 -10.34
N ALA A 99 11.79 0.19 -11.05
CA ALA A 99 12.38 -0.79 -11.96
C ALA A 99 12.89 -2.06 -11.25
N ASP A 100 13.19 -2.00 -9.95
CA ASP A 100 13.77 -3.10 -9.16
C ASP A 100 12.74 -3.84 -8.30
N MET A 101 11.45 -3.65 -8.56
CA MET A 101 10.35 -4.15 -7.73
C MET A 101 9.26 -4.80 -8.57
N GLU A 102 8.45 -5.64 -7.92
CA GLU A 102 7.22 -6.20 -8.50
C GLU A 102 6.02 -5.40 -8.01
N HIS A 103 5.05 -5.16 -8.89
CA HIS A 103 3.92 -4.28 -8.56
C HIS A 103 2.58 -4.97 -8.71
N VAL A 104 1.80 -4.88 -7.64
CA VAL A 104 0.43 -5.36 -7.58
C VAL A 104 -0.48 -4.14 -7.42
N LEU A 105 -1.42 -3.96 -8.34
CA LEU A 105 -2.41 -2.89 -8.26
C LEU A 105 -3.73 -3.45 -7.75
N LEU A 106 -4.16 -3.01 -6.57
CA LEU A 106 -5.45 -3.33 -6.01
C LEU A 106 -6.47 -2.28 -6.44
N ILE A 107 -7.51 -2.70 -7.16
CA ILE A 107 -8.55 -1.83 -7.73
C ILE A 107 -9.90 -2.09 -7.08
N ARG A 108 -10.73 -1.06 -7.02
CA ARG A 108 -12.12 -1.10 -6.58
C ARG A 108 -12.94 -0.15 -7.44
N ASP A 109 -14.22 -0.44 -7.59
CA ASP A 109 -15.17 0.44 -8.28
C ASP A 109 -15.04 1.89 -7.77
N PRO A 110 -14.66 2.86 -8.63
CA PRO A 110 -14.51 4.26 -8.26
C PRO A 110 -15.74 4.85 -7.57
N ARG A 111 -16.96 4.44 -7.95
CA ARG A 111 -18.21 4.91 -7.31
C ARG A 111 -18.25 4.53 -5.83
N ARG A 112 -17.77 3.32 -5.50
CA ARG A 112 -17.70 2.83 -4.12
C ARG A 112 -16.59 3.51 -3.32
N ILE A 113 -15.47 3.85 -3.97
CA ILE A 113 -14.37 4.59 -3.34
C ILE A 113 -14.87 5.99 -2.96
N ILE A 114 -15.42 6.74 -3.92
CA ILE A 114 -15.93 8.10 -3.72
C ILE A 114 -16.98 8.11 -2.59
N HIS A 115 -17.96 7.21 -2.65
CA HIS A 115 -18.99 7.11 -1.62
C HIS A 115 -18.41 6.85 -0.22
N SER A 116 -17.44 5.93 -0.08
CA SER A 116 -16.83 5.65 1.23
C SER A 116 -15.92 6.77 1.71
N PHE A 117 -15.28 7.51 0.81
CA PHE A 117 -14.32 8.55 1.17
C PHE A 117 -15.04 9.83 1.61
N ALA A 118 -16.13 10.20 0.94
CA ALA A 118 -17.00 11.33 1.31
C ALA A 118 -17.72 11.17 2.67
N GLN A 119 -17.71 9.97 3.27
CA GLN A 119 -18.22 9.75 4.63
C GLN A 119 -17.21 10.13 5.72
N VAL A 120 -15.93 10.24 5.38
CA VAL A 120 -14.83 10.45 6.33
C VAL A 120 -14.15 11.79 6.10
N ILE A 121 -14.08 12.25 4.86
CA ILE A 121 -13.52 13.54 4.45
C ILE A 121 -14.66 14.42 3.95
N ASP A 122 -14.88 15.57 4.60
CA ASP A 122 -16.00 16.48 4.33
C ASP A 122 -15.94 17.09 2.92
N ARG A 123 -14.73 17.37 2.42
CA ARG A 123 -14.49 18.00 1.11
C ARG A 123 -13.41 17.27 0.30
N PRO A 124 -13.70 16.07 -0.21
CA PRO A 124 -12.70 15.28 -0.91
C PRO A 124 -12.42 15.86 -2.29
N ARG A 125 -11.13 15.96 -2.66
CA ARG A 125 -10.72 16.30 -4.02
C ARG A 125 -10.38 15.03 -4.80
N MET A 126 -10.31 15.15 -6.12
CA MET A 126 -9.98 14.02 -7.00
C MET A 126 -8.58 13.48 -6.74
N GLU A 127 -7.67 14.36 -6.31
CA GLU A 127 -6.30 14.08 -5.92
C GLU A 127 -6.26 13.19 -4.66
N ASP A 128 -7.13 13.46 -3.68
CA ASP A 128 -7.24 12.69 -2.44
C ASP A 128 -7.77 11.26 -2.70
N ILE A 129 -8.60 11.09 -3.74
CA ILE A 129 -9.11 9.78 -4.16
C ILE A 129 -8.02 8.94 -4.84
N GLY A 130 -7.05 9.56 -5.53
CA GLY A 130 -5.88 8.87 -6.08
C GLY A 130 -6.13 7.86 -7.22
N VAL A 131 -7.37 7.72 -7.72
CA VAL A 131 -7.71 6.78 -8.82
C VAL A 131 -7.02 7.19 -10.13
N ARG A 132 -6.92 8.49 -10.41
CA ARG A 132 -6.17 8.98 -11.58
C ARG A 132 -4.69 8.62 -11.47
N ALA A 133 -4.07 8.90 -10.33
CA ALA A 133 -2.67 8.53 -10.07
C ALA A 133 -2.44 7.01 -10.17
N GLN A 134 -3.42 6.20 -9.78
CA GLN A 134 -3.34 4.74 -9.94
C GLN A 134 -3.36 4.30 -11.41
N LEU A 135 -4.19 4.93 -12.24
CA LEU A 135 -4.21 4.64 -13.68
C LEU A 135 -2.91 5.08 -14.37
N GLU A 136 -2.41 6.27 -14.04
CA GLU A 136 -1.13 6.77 -14.58
C GLU A 136 0.03 5.84 -14.21
N LEU A 137 0.08 5.38 -12.95
CA LEU A 137 1.06 4.41 -12.50
C LEU A 137 0.90 3.05 -13.20
N PHE A 138 -0.33 2.59 -13.44
CA PHE A 138 -0.55 1.35 -14.18
C PHE A 138 0.05 1.41 -15.58
N VAL A 139 -0.19 2.50 -16.32
CA VAL A 139 0.35 2.69 -17.67
C VAL A 139 1.88 2.71 -17.63
N GLU A 140 2.48 3.50 -16.73
CA GLU A 140 3.93 3.57 -16.54
C GLU A 140 4.55 2.18 -16.27
N LEU A 141 3.94 1.41 -15.37
CA LEU A 141 4.44 0.07 -15.01
C LEU A 141 4.21 -0.97 -16.10
N GLN A 142 3.14 -0.83 -16.87
CA GLN A 142 2.83 -1.71 -18.00
C GLN A 142 3.89 -1.51 -19.11
N GLU A 143 4.22 -0.27 -19.44
CA GLU A 143 5.27 0.07 -20.41
C GLU A 143 6.64 -0.47 -19.97
N ARG A 144 6.91 -0.50 -18.66
CA ARG A 144 8.13 -1.07 -18.09
C ARG A 144 8.11 -2.59 -17.95
N GLY A 145 6.98 -3.25 -18.21
CA GLY A 145 6.82 -4.70 -18.01
C GLY A 145 6.95 -5.14 -16.55
N ARG A 146 6.59 -4.27 -15.58
CA ARG A 146 6.76 -4.51 -14.14
C ARG A 146 5.46 -4.78 -13.37
N VAL A 147 4.32 -4.79 -14.05
CA VAL A 147 3.03 -5.17 -13.43
C VAL A 147 3.02 -6.68 -13.19
N ALA A 148 3.01 -7.09 -11.92
CA ALA A 148 2.89 -8.49 -11.53
C ALA A 148 1.43 -8.94 -11.49
N ALA A 149 0.51 -8.09 -10.98
CA ALA A 149 -0.93 -8.39 -10.98
C ALA A 149 -1.79 -7.12 -10.87
N VAL A 150 -3.01 -7.22 -11.38
CA VAL A 150 -4.13 -6.32 -11.05
C VAL A 150 -5.17 -7.15 -10.29
N LEU A 151 -5.54 -6.71 -9.08
CA LEU A 151 -6.46 -7.40 -8.18
C LEU A 151 -7.74 -6.59 -8.03
N ASP A 152 -8.89 -7.21 -8.26
CA ASP A 152 -10.18 -6.64 -7.90
C ASP A 152 -10.48 -6.93 -6.42
N ALA A 153 -10.62 -5.87 -5.61
CA ALA A 153 -10.95 -5.97 -4.20
C ALA A 153 -12.23 -6.76 -3.92
N ARG A 154 -13.23 -6.70 -4.81
CA ARG A 154 -14.45 -7.50 -4.69
C ARG A 154 -14.17 -8.99 -4.85
N GLN A 155 -13.36 -9.35 -5.84
CA GLN A 155 -12.98 -10.75 -6.06
C GLN A 155 -12.17 -11.28 -4.88
N LEU A 156 -11.26 -10.47 -4.34
CA LEU A 156 -10.48 -10.81 -3.14
C LEU A 156 -11.38 -11.07 -1.93
N LEU A 157 -12.48 -10.31 -1.76
CA LEU A 157 -13.43 -10.52 -0.67
C LEU A 157 -14.32 -11.75 -0.88
N LEU A 158 -14.69 -12.06 -2.13
CA LEU A 158 -15.56 -13.20 -2.45
C LEU A 158 -14.84 -14.54 -2.36
N ASP A 159 -13.58 -14.59 -2.81
CA ASP A 159 -12.74 -15.79 -2.71
C ASP A 159 -11.30 -15.43 -2.30
N PRO A 160 -11.07 -15.11 -1.01
CA PRO A 160 -9.74 -14.74 -0.53
C PRO A 160 -8.70 -15.83 -0.82
N ARG A 161 -9.06 -17.10 -0.64
CA ARG A 161 -8.15 -18.22 -0.83
C ARG A 161 -7.75 -18.40 -2.29
N GLY A 162 -8.71 -18.40 -3.21
CA GLY A 162 -8.43 -18.56 -4.64
C GLY A 162 -7.64 -17.39 -5.21
N VAL A 163 -8.01 -16.16 -4.85
CA VAL A 163 -7.29 -14.96 -5.31
C VAL A 163 -5.87 -14.91 -4.76
N LEU A 164 -5.67 -15.16 -3.46
CA LEU A 164 -4.32 -15.13 -2.86
C LEU A 164 -3.42 -16.24 -3.39
N LYS A 165 -3.95 -17.44 -3.69
CA LYS A 165 -3.19 -18.50 -4.35
C LYS A 165 -2.70 -18.08 -5.74
N GLN A 166 -3.57 -17.48 -6.55
CA GLN A 166 -3.21 -16.98 -7.88
C GLN A 166 -2.19 -15.85 -7.80
N LEU A 167 -2.36 -14.93 -6.84
CA LEU A 167 -1.42 -13.84 -6.60
C LEU A 167 -0.03 -14.37 -6.21
N CYS A 168 0.04 -15.28 -5.25
CA CYS A 168 1.30 -15.89 -4.83
C CYS A 168 2.01 -16.61 -6.00
N ALA A 169 1.24 -17.36 -6.81
CA ALA A 169 1.77 -18.02 -8.00
C ALA A 169 2.35 -17.03 -9.02
N ARG A 170 1.66 -15.92 -9.30
CA ARG A 170 2.15 -14.86 -10.20
C ARG A 170 3.41 -14.18 -9.69
N LEU A 171 3.52 -13.99 -8.37
CA LEU A 171 4.69 -13.41 -7.71
C LEU A 171 5.84 -14.43 -7.53
N GLY A 172 5.63 -15.71 -7.88
CA GLY A 172 6.63 -16.76 -7.68
C GLY A 172 6.96 -17.05 -6.20
N ILE A 173 5.97 -16.89 -5.30
CA ILE A 173 6.13 -17.11 -3.85
C ILE A 173 5.15 -18.19 -3.37
N PRO A 174 5.45 -18.94 -2.28
CA PRO A 174 4.54 -19.96 -1.76
C PRO A 174 3.31 -19.33 -1.12
N PHE A 175 2.13 -19.93 -1.28
CA PHE A 175 0.93 -19.53 -0.51
C PHE A 175 0.95 -20.16 0.89
N TYR A 176 0.63 -19.37 1.92
CA TYR A 176 0.47 -19.87 3.29
C TYR A 176 -0.99 -19.76 3.73
N PRO A 177 -1.62 -20.82 4.29
CA PRO A 177 -2.98 -20.75 4.82
C PRO A 177 -3.17 -19.68 5.89
N ALA A 178 -2.10 -19.35 6.65
CA ALA A 178 -2.09 -18.29 7.65
C ALA A 178 -2.47 -16.91 7.07
N MET A 179 -2.24 -16.69 5.77
CA MET A 179 -2.63 -15.46 5.07
C MET A 179 -4.15 -15.15 5.12
N LEU A 180 -4.99 -16.13 5.48
CA LEU A 180 -6.45 -15.99 5.48
C LEU A 180 -7.03 -15.50 6.79
N SER A 181 -6.23 -15.39 7.85
CA SER A 181 -6.75 -15.04 9.18
C SER A 181 -5.69 -14.41 10.06
N TRP A 182 -6.09 -13.40 10.84
CA TRP A 182 -5.28 -12.83 11.90
C TRP A 182 -6.13 -12.56 13.14
N LYS A 183 -5.50 -12.44 14.30
CA LYS A 183 -6.18 -12.01 15.53
C LYS A 183 -6.69 -10.56 15.35
N PRO A 184 -7.96 -10.26 15.68
CA PRO A 184 -8.47 -8.89 15.71
C PRO A 184 -7.72 -8.02 16.73
N GLY A 185 -7.61 -6.72 16.44
CA GLY A 185 -7.00 -5.72 17.32
C GLY A 185 -5.77 -5.04 16.71
N ALA A 186 -5.25 -4.04 17.43
CA ALA A 186 -4.09 -3.29 17.01
C ALA A 186 -2.89 -4.19 16.74
N ARG A 187 -2.20 -3.92 15.63
CA ARG A 187 -1.03 -4.67 15.20
C ARG A 187 0.20 -3.75 15.12
N PRO A 188 1.42 -4.31 15.23
CA PRO A 188 2.64 -3.51 15.09
C PRO A 188 2.71 -2.74 13.77
N GLU A 189 2.08 -3.29 12.72
CA GLU A 189 2.05 -2.68 11.39
C GLU A 189 1.21 -1.39 11.32
N ASP A 190 0.32 -1.14 12.29
CA ASP A 190 -0.62 -0.01 12.24
C ASP A 190 0.03 1.33 12.60
N GLY A 191 1.20 1.30 13.25
CA GLY A 191 1.94 2.48 13.66
C GLY A 191 1.06 3.52 14.36
N VAL A 192 1.13 4.77 13.88
CA VAL A 192 0.38 5.91 14.43
C VAL A 192 -1.14 5.80 14.24
N TRP A 193 -1.60 4.96 13.30
CA TRP A 193 -3.02 4.78 13.00
C TRP A 193 -3.75 3.87 14.01
N ALA A 194 -3.02 3.05 14.76
CA ALA A 194 -3.63 2.15 15.76
C ALA A 194 -4.60 2.90 16.69
N ARG A 195 -4.19 4.07 17.20
CA ARG A 195 -5.05 4.87 18.08
C ARG A 195 -6.32 5.39 17.41
N HIS A 196 -6.32 5.62 16.10
CA HIS A 196 -7.46 6.14 15.35
C HIS A 196 -8.43 5.03 14.90
N TRP A 197 -7.93 3.82 14.66
CA TRP A 197 -8.76 2.70 14.20
C TRP A 197 -9.39 1.91 15.36
N TYR A 198 -8.77 1.92 16.54
CA TYR A 198 -9.21 1.15 17.70
C TYR A 198 -9.68 2.01 18.87
N SER A 199 -9.82 3.34 18.69
CA SER A 199 -10.56 4.19 19.63
C SER A 199 -12.06 4.00 19.40
N ALA A 200 -12.61 2.98 20.08
CA ALA A 200 -14.05 2.80 20.29
C ALA A 200 -14.41 3.24 21.71
#